data_AF-A0A662H1S6-F1
#
_entry.id   AF-A0A662H1S6-F1
#
_cell.length_a   1.000
_cell.length_b   1.000
_cell.length_c   1.000
_cell.angle_alpha   90.00
_cell.angle_beta   90.00
_cell.angle_gamma   90.00
#
_symmetry.space_group_name_H-M   'P 1'
#
loop_
_entity.id
_entity.type
_entity.pdbx_description
1 polymer ?
#
loop_
_entity_poly.entity_id
_entity_poly.type
_entity_poly.pdbx_seq_one_letter_code
_entity_poly.pdbx_strand_id
1 'polypeptide(L)'
;DPGNEGFFKSKEGRVYGEAYNGTIRYINSTNPKIYFGLGNCYIGSIINRDSMPLAWIHSCHAYFYTGYVIEEGPDSYMLGGIPAYFFVQDNYTWAEAFFANSISLVFDMTHNTPGPNPSWLEKDVDGAALYGEPALEVRVDRVIEPLYTRFITVKPLGNGYYNITVKIRMNRDGTPGWTNKWGNRHPVIILPFRIENITILETNAYKAVVLDNAVLLYVWKKGDPPLKAGEERYVVFKACPMRRPRRVVFVEEKRPFTREIITALIVAIAVGALIAKKKWVRRG
;
A
#
# COMPACT_ATOMS: atom_id res chain seq x y z
N ASP A 1 -15.39 24.83 3.41
CA ASP A 1 -16.06 25.55 2.32
C ASP A 1 -15.08 25.58 1.16
N PRO A 2 -15.35 24.88 0.05
CA PRO A 2 -14.46 24.84 -1.12
C PRO A 2 -14.37 26.19 -1.87
N GLY A 3 -15.05 27.24 -1.40
CA GLY A 3 -14.91 28.57 -1.96
C GLY A 3 -15.41 28.63 -3.40
N ASN A 4 -14.64 29.27 -4.29
CA ASN A 4 -14.95 29.43 -5.71
C ASN A 4 -14.47 28.25 -6.59
N GLU A 5 -14.08 27.12 -5.99
CA GLU A 5 -13.59 25.96 -6.73
C GLU A 5 -14.73 25.07 -7.25
N GLY A 6 -14.42 24.28 -8.29
CA GLY A 6 -15.30 23.22 -8.79
C GLY A 6 -14.94 21.85 -8.25
N PHE A 7 -15.72 20.84 -8.62
CA PHE A 7 -15.52 19.45 -8.21
C PHE A 7 -15.39 18.52 -9.40
N PHE A 8 -14.53 17.51 -9.27
CA PHE A 8 -14.71 16.29 -10.05
C PHE A 8 -15.70 15.39 -9.33
N LYS A 9 -16.72 14.96 -10.04
CA LYS A 9 -17.76 14.06 -9.56
C LYS A 9 -17.90 12.88 -10.51
N SER A 10 -18.59 11.85 -10.06
CA SER A 10 -18.87 10.66 -10.84
C SER A 10 -20.37 10.39 -10.85
N LYS A 11 -20.89 10.04 -12.03
CA LYS A 11 -22.28 9.61 -12.23
C LYS A 11 -22.36 8.65 -13.40
N GLU A 12 -23.11 7.58 -13.23
CA GLU A 12 -23.31 6.50 -14.21
C GLU A 12 -21.98 5.91 -14.71
N GLY A 13 -20.98 5.81 -13.82
CA GLY A 13 -19.63 5.35 -14.16
C GLY A 13 -18.84 6.30 -15.05
N ARG A 14 -19.10 7.61 -15.01
CA ARG A 14 -18.39 8.63 -15.79
C ARG A 14 -17.99 9.81 -14.92
N VAL A 15 -16.79 10.32 -15.13
CA VAL A 15 -16.29 11.54 -14.48
C VAL A 15 -16.88 12.76 -15.18
N TYR A 16 -17.29 13.75 -14.39
CA TYR A 16 -17.62 15.08 -14.87
C TYR A 16 -17.08 16.14 -13.90
N GLY A 17 -16.68 17.28 -14.46
CA GLY A 17 -16.39 18.49 -13.69
C GLY A 17 -17.67 19.29 -13.48
N GLU A 18 -17.87 19.80 -12.27
CA GLU A 18 -18.91 20.75 -11.91
C GLU A 18 -18.24 22.03 -11.40
N ALA A 19 -18.30 23.10 -12.17
CA ALA A 19 -17.75 24.38 -11.77
C ALA A 19 -18.58 25.02 -10.63
N TYR A 20 -18.01 26.00 -9.94
CA TYR A 20 -18.69 26.73 -8.86
C TYR A 20 -20.07 27.28 -9.25
N ASN A 21 -20.21 27.76 -10.49
CA ASN A 21 -21.49 28.27 -11.02
C ASN A 21 -22.48 27.18 -11.47
N GLY A 22 -22.19 25.90 -11.17
CA GLY A 22 -23.00 24.74 -11.54
C GLY A 22 -22.79 24.23 -12.98
N THR A 23 -21.87 24.82 -13.76
CA THR A 23 -21.61 24.35 -15.13
C THR A 23 -21.00 22.94 -15.11
N ILE A 24 -21.65 22.01 -15.81
CA ILE A 24 -21.20 20.61 -15.93
C ILE A 24 -20.40 20.40 -17.22
N ARG A 25 -19.27 19.70 -17.11
CA ARG A 25 -18.43 19.26 -18.23
C ARG A 25 -18.13 17.77 -18.06
N TYR A 26 -18.70 16.91 -18.91
CA TYR A 26 -18.34 15.50 -18.94
C TYR A 26 -16.92 15.32 -19.46
N ILE A 27 -16.18 14.42 -18.83
CA ILE A 27 -14.80 14.11 -19.21
C ILE A 27 -14.80 12.78 -19.93
N ASN A 28 -14.28 12.80 -21.16
CA ASN A 28 -13.98 11.60 -21.91
C ASN A 28 -12.55 11.72 -22.42
N SER A 29 -11.64 10.91 -21.87
CA SER A 29 -10.23 10.92 -22.24
C SER A 29 -9.82 9.53 -22.66
N THR A 30 -9.00 9.44 -23.70
CA THR A 30 -8.34 8.21 -24.16
C THR A 30 -6.86 8.19 -23.78
N ASN A 31 -6.37 9.21 -23.05
CA ASN A 31 -4.96 9.32 -22.71
C ASN A 31 -4.64 8.40 -21.51
N PRO A 32 -3.73 7.41 -21.65
CA PRO A 32 -3.33 6.53 -20.55
C PRO A 32 -2.87 7.33 -19.33
N LYS A 33 -3.36 6.97 -18.16
CA LYS A 33 -2.94 7.62 -16.91
C LYS A 33 -3.03 6.72 -15.70
N ILE A 34 -2.36 7.16 -14.64
CA ILE A 34 -2.58 6.71 -13.27
C ILE A 34 -3.41 7.79 -12.60
N TYR A 35 -4.53 7.41 -11.98
CA TYR A 35 -5.21 8.29 -11.06
C TYR A 35 -4.76 8.00 -9.63
N PHE A 36 -4.03 8.94 -9.04
CA PHE A 36 -3.54 8.86 -7.68
C PHE A 36 -4.44 9.66 -6.74
N GLY A 37 -5.47 9.00 -6.20
CA GLY A 37 -6.50 9.58 -5.33
C GLY A 37 -6.04 9.87 -3.90
N LEU A 38 -4.78 10.22 -3.70
CA LEU A 38 -4.28 10.65 -2.39
C LEU A 38 -4.88 12.02 -2.04
N GLY A 39 -5.15 12.24 -0.76
CA GLY A 39 -5.70 13.47 -0.20
C GLY A 39 -7.23 13.46 -0.09
N ASN A 40 -7.87 12.32 -0.38
CA ASN A 40 -9.32 12.22 -0.47
C ASN A 40 -9.83 11.00 0.31
N CYS A 41 -10.58 11.25 1.38
CA CYS A 41 -11.22 10.21 2.17
C CYS A 41 -12.17 9.37 1.33
N TYR A 42 -12.13 8.04 1.51
CA TYR A 42 -13.02 7.08 0.85
C TYR A 42 -13.07 7.12 -0.69
N ILE A 43 -12.17 7.85 -1.36
CA ILE A 43 -12.21 7.98 -2.82
C ILE A 43 -11.91 6.65 -3.52
N GLY A 44 -11.25 5.72 -2.83
CA GLY A 44 -11.03 4.35 -3.29
C GLY A 44 -12.27 3.47 -3.17
N SER A 45 -13.29 3.85 -2.38
CA SER A 45 -14.39 2.95 -2.07
C SER A 45 -15.32 2.72 -3.27
N ILE A 46 -15.47 1.46 -3.67
CA ILE A 46 -16.49 1.03 -4.63
C ILE A 46 -17.74 0.61 -3.86
N ILE A 47 -18.72 1.51 -3.83
CA ILE A 47 -20.01 1.33 -3.14
C ILE A 47 -21.11 1.08 -4.17
N ASN A 48 -21.05 1.75 -5.32
CA ASN A 48 -21.99 1.59 -6.43
C ASN A 48 -21.33 2.07 -7.73
N ARG A 49 -22.11 2.12 -8.82
CA ARG A 49 -21.65 2.53 -10.14
C ARG A 49 -21.16 3.97 -10.24
N ASP A 50 -21.53 4.82 -9.30
CA ASP A 50 -21.11 6.22 -9.23
C ASP A 50 -19.80 6.40 -8.44
N SER A 51 -19.19 5.32 -7.96
CA SER A 51 -17.88 5.37 -7.31
C SER A 51 -16.78 5.83 -8.27
N MET A 52 -15.91 6.72 -7.76
CA MET A 52 -14.80 7.32 -8.52
C MET A 52 -13.88 6.31 -9.22
N PRO A 53 -13.44 5.18 -8.61
CA PRO A 53 -12.56 4.24 -9.28
C PRO A 53 -13.13 3.74 -10.61
N LEU A 54 -14.41 3.38 -10.61
CA LEU A 54 -15.09 2.88 -11.81
C LEU A 54 -15.17 3.95 -12.89
N ALA A 55 -15.50 5.18 -12.51
CA ALA A 55 -15.61 6.29 -13.45
C ALA A 55 -14.28 6.71 -14.07
N TRP A 56 -13.21 6.78 -13.27
CA TRP A 56 -11.88 7.14 -13.76
C TRP A 56 -11.32 6.08 -14.70
N ILE A 57 -11.53 4.79 -14.40
CA ILE A 57 -11.14 3.70 -15.29
C ILE A 57 -11.93 3.76 -16.59
N HIS A 58 -13.26 3.94 -16.51
CA HIS A 58 -14.15 3.87 -17.67
C HIS A 58 -14.08 5.10 -18.59
N SER A 59 -14.24 6.33 -18.08
CA SER A 59 -14.35 7.53 -18.91
C SER A 59 -13.06 8.35 -19.02
N CYS A 60 -12.07 8.07 -18.17
CA CYS A 60 -10.81 8.83 -18.15
C CYS A 60 -9.59 7.98 -18.53
N HIS A 61 -9.77 6.73 -18.96
CA HIS A 61 -8.69 5.83 -19.40
C HIS A 61 -7.56 5.67 -18.37
N ALA A 62 -7.95 5.60 -17.09
CA ALA A 62 -7.01 5.28 -16.01
C ALA A 62 -6.69 3.78 -16.04
N TYR A 63 -5.42 3.43 -16.28
CA TYR A 63 -4.93 2.05 -16.20
C TYR A 63 -4.74 1.58 -14.77
N PHE A 64 -4.42 2.52 -13.89
CA PHE A 64 -4.39 2.32 -12.45
C PHE A 64 -5.16 3.43 -11.74
N TYR A 65 -5.86 3.02 -10.69
CA TYR A 65 -6.46 3.91 -9.71
C TYR A 65 -6.02 3.46 -8.33
N THR A 66 -5.50 4.38 -7.51
CA THR A 66 -5.28 4.13 -6.09
C THR A 66 -6.01 5.16 -5.25
N GLY A 67 -6.58 4.72 -4.13
CA GLY A 67 -7.36 5.58 -3.24
C GLY A 67 -7.59 4.92 -1.89
N TYR A 68 -7.80 5.73 -0.85
CA TYR A 68 -8.16 5.20 0.46
C TYR A 68 -9.62 4.75 0.47
N VAL A 69 -9.89 3.60 1.07
CA VAL A 69 -11.22 3.08 1.41
C VAL A 69 -11.61 3.41 2.86
N ILE A 70 -10.82 4.26 3.50
CA ILE A 70 -10.96 4.77 4.86
C ILE A 70 -10.85 6.31 4.85
N GLU A 71 -11.07 6.95 6.00
CA GLU A 71 -10.64 8.33 6.21
C GLU A 71 -9.12 8.43 6.20
N GLU A 72 -8.61 9.32 5.36
CA GLU A 72 -7.20 9.69 5.31
C GLU A 72 -6.87 10.78 6.34
N GLY A 73 -5.63 10.80 6.82
CA GLY A 73 -5.13 11.85 7.69
C GLY A 73 -3.69 12.28 7.41
N PRO A 74 -3.15 13.18 8.24
CA PRO A 74 -1.80 13.72 8.08
C PRO A 74 -0.69 12.67 8.24
N ASP A 75 -0.96 11.59 8.97
CA ASP A 75 -0.02 10.49 9.23
C ASP A 75 -0.34 9.21 8.42
N SER A 76 -1.25 9.30 7.46
CA SER A 76 -1.51 8.19 6.54
C SER A 76 -0.23 7.77 5.80
N TYR A 77 -0.07 6.47 5.57
CA TYR A 77 1.19 5.83 5.21
C TYR A 77 1.15 5.20 3.81
N MET A 78 0.05 4.50 3.47
CA MET A 78 0.02 3.60 2.31
C MET A 78 0.11 4.32 0.98
N LEU A 79 -0.72 5.33 0.72
CA LEU A 79 -0.67 6.02 -0.56
C LEU A 79 0.55 6.93 -0.66
N GLY A 80 0.87 7.66 0.41
CA GLY A 80 1.96 8.65 0.41
C GLY A 80 3.36 8.06 0.28
N GLY A 81 3.53 6.76 0.56
CA GLY A 81 4.80 6.04 0.38
C GLY A 81 5.03 5.48 -1.01
N ILE A 82 4.01 5.44 -1.88
CA ILE A 82 4.16 4.94 -3.26
C ILE A 82 5.18 5.77 -4.06
N PRO A 83 5.18 7.12 -4.03
CA PRO A 83 6.19 7.95 -4.71
C PRO A 83 7.64 7.56 -4.37
N ALA A 84 7.87 7.14 -3.12
CA ALA A 84 9.18 6.75 -2.63
C ALA A 84 9.78 5.61 -3.48
N TYR A 85 9.00 4.58 -3.74
CA TYR A 85 9.40 3.44 -4.57
C TYR A 85 9.22 3.67 -6.07
N PHE A 86 8.27 4.51 -6.45
CA PHE A 86 7.91 4.72 -7.86
C PHE A 86 8.91 5.61 -8.60
N PHE A 87 9.39 6.71 -7.99
CA PHE A 87 10.31 7.63 -8.68
C PHE A 87 11.30 8.41 -7.79
N VAL A 88 11.22 8.36 -6.46
CA VAL A 88 12.10 9.17 -5.58
C VAL A 88 13.34 8.40 -5.09
N GLN A 89 13.12 7.22 -4.49
CA GLN A 89 14.19 6.36 -3.96
C GLN A 89 14.58 5.26 -4.92
N ASP A 90 13.62 4.75 -5.69
CA ASP A 90 13.77 3.65 -6.64
C ASP A 90 12.92 3.92 -7.90
N ASN A 91 12.80 2.92 -8.77
CA ASN A 91 12.10 3.01 -10.06
C ASN A 91 11.23 1.76 -10.32
N TYR A 92 10.42 1.39 -9.34
CA TYR A 92 9.45 0.30 -9.48
C TYR A 92 8.30 0.66 -10.43
N THR A 93 7.57 -0.35 -10.93
CA THR A 93 6.25 -0.10 -11.50
C THR A 93 5.29 0.42 -10.42
N TRP A 94 4.17 1.01 -10.82
CA TRP A 94 3.16 1.50 -9.88
C TRP A 94 2.65 0.39 -8.93
N ALA A 95 2.39 -0.80 -9.46
CA ALA A 95 1.95 -1.96 -8.68
C ALA A 95 3.04 -2.49 -7.73
N GLU A 96 4.29 -2.58 -8.21
CA GLU A 96 5.43 -2.96 -7.37
C GLU A 96 5.68 -1.93 -6.25
N ALA A 97 5.50 -0.64 -6.52
CA ALA A 97 5.66 0.42 -5.53
C ALA A 97 4.59 0.34 -4.44
N PHE A 98 3.33 0.06 -4.81
CA PHE A 98 2.25 -0.22 -3.86
C PHE A 98 2.59 -1.45 -2.98
N PHE A 99 3.04 -2.54 -3.61
CA PHE A 99 3.43 -3.76 -2.91
C PHE A 99 4.63 -3.54 -1.97
N ALA A 100 5.71 -2.92 -2.44
CA ALA A 100 6.88 -2.60 -1.63
C ALA A 100 6.52 -1.72 -0.42
N ASN A 101 5.61 -0.76 -0.59
CA ASN A 101 5.16 0.07 0.52
C ASN A 101 4.33 -0.70 1.54
N SER A 102 3.50 -1.67 1.12
CA SER A 102 2.79 -2.55 2.06
C SER A 102 3.74 -3.36 2.93
N ILE A 103 4.85 -3.85 2.37
CA ILE A 103 5.91 -4.54 3.13
C ILE A 103 6.54 -3.60 4.17
N SER A 104 6.87 -2.37 3.79
CA SER A 104 7.43 -1.37 4.70
C SER A 104 6.45 -1.01 5.82
N LEU A 105 5.17 -0.84 5.50
CA LEU A 105 4.12 -0.58 6.50
C LEU A 105 4.03 -1.70 7.53
N VAL A 106 3.89 -2.94 7.06
CA VAL A 106 3.77 -4.10 7.95
C VAL A 106 5.02 -4.23 8.81
N PHE A 107 6.21 -4.00 8.24
CA PHE A 107 7.45 -4.00 9.01
C PHE A 107 7.44 -2.96 10.13
N ASP A 108 7.09 -1.71 9.83
CA ASP A 108 7.02 -0.63 10.82
C ASP A 108 6.00 -0.95 11.93
N MET A 109 4.84 -1.48 11.54
CA MET A 109 3.76 -1.85 12.45
C MET A 109 4.20 -2.95 13.42
N THR A 110 4.87 -4.00 12.93
CA THR A 110 5.26 -5.14 13.78
C THR A 110 6.56 -4.92 14.56
N HIS A 111 7.33 -3.87 14.24
CA HIS A 111 8.62 -3.61 14.87
C HIS A 111 8.68 -2.29 15.65
N ASN A 112 7.59 -1.52 15.67
CA ASN A 112 7.49 -0.23 16.36
C ASN A 112 8.69 0.69 16.05
N THR A 113 9.02 0.80 14.75
CA THR A 113 10.14 1.61 14.29
C THR A 113 9.93 3.09 14.64
N PRO A 114 10.97 3.87 14.94
CA PRO A 114 10.83 5.30 15.18
C PRO A 114 10.41 6.07 13.91
N GLY A 115 9.41 6.95 14.02
CA GLY A 115 9.01 7.85 12.92
C GLY A 115 7.52 7.85 12.57
N PRO A 116 6.95 6.71 12.15
CA PRO A 116 5.55 6.61 11.78
C PRO A 116 4.64 6.60 13.02
N ASN A 117 3.38 6.98 12.85
CA ASN A 117 2.37 6.95 13.90
C ASN A 117 1.73 5.54 13.97
N PRO A 118 1.89 4.78 15.06
CA PRO A 118 1.41 3.40 15.14
C PRO A 118 -0.09 3.24 14.89
N SER A 119 -0.92 4.18 15.37
CA SER A 119 -2.38 4.11 15.18
C SER A 119 -2.79 4.24 13.71
N TRP A 120 -2.00 4.94 12.90
CA TRP A 120 -2.24 5.05 11.46
C TRP A 120 -1.74 3.83 10.71
N LEU A 121 -0.63 3.20 11.14
CA LEU A 121 -0.16 1.96 10.52
C LEU A 121 -1.22 0.85 10.59
N GLU A 122 -1.83 0.66 11.76
CA GLU A 122 -2.91 -0.32 11.96
C GLU A 122 -4.15 -0.02 11.10
N LYS A 123 -4.48 1.25 10.91
CA LYS A 123 -5.61 1.67 10.08
C LYS A 123 -5.32 1.50 8.59
N ASP A 124 -4.11 1.82 8.16
CA ASP A 124 -3.73 1.92 6.76
C ASP A 124 -3.41 0.57 6.12
N VAL A 125 -3.05 -0.46 6.89
CA VAL A 125 -2.67 -1.79 6.36
C VAL A 125 -3.72 -2.36 5.39
N ASP A 126 -5.01 -2.16 5.70
CA ASP A 126 -6.16 -2.53 4.88
C ASP A 126 -6.91 -1.30 4.32
N GLY A 127 -6.31 -0.12 4.44
CA GLY A 127 -6.97 1.17 4.19
C GLY A 127 -6.86 1.68 2.76
N ALA A 128 -5.90 1.19 1.98
CA ALA A 128 -5.66 1.64 0.61
C ALA A 128 -5.98 0.56 -0.41
N ALA A 129 -6.64 0.95 -1.51
CA ALA A 129 -6.92 0.07 -2.63
C ALA A 129 -6.08 0.43 -3.86
N LEU A 130 -5.71 -0.58 -4.62
CA LEU A 130 -5.15 -0.47 -5.96
C LEU A 130 -6.08 -1.22 -6.93
N TYR A 131 -6.60 -0.50 -7.92
CA TYR A 131 -7.40 -1.03 -9.01
C TYR A 131 -6.60 -0.91 -10.30
N GLY A 132 -6.49 -2.00 -11.06
CA GLY A 132 -5.73 -2.10 -12.29
C GLY A 132 -5.22 -3.53 -12.51
N GLU A 133 -4.41 -3.73 -13.55
CA GLU A 133 -3.76 -5.00 -13.86
C GLU A 133 -2.32 -4.99 -13.30
N PRO A 134 -2.02 -5.67 -12.18
CA PRO A 134 -0.68 -5.63 -11.57
C PRO A 134 0.45 -6.14 -12.46
N ALA A 135 0.15 -6.94 -13.49
CA ALA A 135 1.15 -7.40 -14.46
C ALA A 135 1.52 -6.32 -15.50
N LEU A 136 0.76 -5.23 -15.60
CA LEU A 136 1.06 -4.15 -16.53
C LEU A 136 2.25 -3.32 -16.02
N GLU A 137 3.29 -3.22 -16.85
CA GLU A 137 4.46 -2.39 -16.55
C GLU A 137 4.17 -0.90 -16.72
N VAL A 138 3.61 -0.28 -15.69
CA VAL A 138 3.44 1.18 -15.64
C VAL A 138 4.58 1.80 -14.85
N ARG A 139 5.46 2.50 -15.56
CA ARG A 139 6.64 3.22 -15.03
C ARG A 139 6.60 4.68 -15.49
N VAL A 140 7.41 5.52 -14.87
CA VAL A 140 7.69 6.88 -15.34
C VAL A 140 9.15 7.01 -15.71
N ASP A 141 9.45 7.92 -16.63
CA ASP A 141 10.83 8.31 -16.89
C ASP A 141 11.44 8.94 -15.62
N ARG A 142 12.73 8.71 -15.44
CA ARG A 142 13.44 9.22 -14.27
C ARG A 142 13.50 10.74 -14.33
N VAL A 143 12.80 11.38 -13.40
CA VAL A 143 12.90 12.82 -13.14
C VAL A 143 14.04 13.16 -12.18
N ILE A 144 14.50 12.18 -11.41
CA ILE A 144 15.57 12.32 -10.42
C ILE A 144 16.38 11.03 -10.36
N GLU A 145 17.66 11.14 -9.99
CA GLU A 145 18.46 9.95 -9.71
C GLU A 145 17.87 9.22 -8.48
N PRO A 146 17.64 7.89 -8.56
CA PRO A 146 17.19 7.10 -7.42
C PRO A 146 18.10 7.30 -6.20
N LEU A 147 17.54 7.28 -5.00
CA LEU A 147 18.31 7.45 -3.76
C LEU A 147 19.43 6.40 -3.62
N TYR A 148 19.17 5.18 -4.07
CA TYR A 148 20.14 4.10 -4.08
C TYR A 148 20.04 3.25 -5.34
N THR A 149 21.14 2.55 -5.66
CA THR A 149 21.16 1.48 -6.65
C THR A 149 21.07 0.13 -5.95
N ARG A 150 20.21 -0.76 -6.44
CA ARG A 150 20.01 -2.11 -5.91
C ARG A 150 20.79 -3.17 -6.70
N PHE A 151 21.27 -4.19 -6.01
CA PHE A 151 21.99 -5.32 -6.57
C PHE A 151 21.45 -6.63 -5.99
N ILE A 152 21.28 -7.63 -6.85
CA ILE A 152 20.94 -8.99 -6.46
C ILE A 152 21.97 -9.91 -7.10
N THR A 153 22.75 -10.61 -6.29
CA THR A 153 23.71 -11.61 -6.74
C THR A 153 23.26 -12.97 -6.27
N VAL A 154 23.20 -13.95 -7.18
CA VAL A 154 22.75 -15.31 -6.88
C VAL A 154 23.86 -16.27 -7.29
N LYS A 155 24.43 -17.01 -6.33
CA LYS A 155 25.50 -17.99 -6.58
C LYS A 155 25.06 -19.38 -6.12
N PRO A 156 25.19 -20.43 -6.94
CA PRO A 156 24.85 -21.79 -6.51
C PRO A 156 25.80 -22.26 -5.39
N LEU A 157 25.27 -22.93 -4.39
CA LEU A 157 26.03 -23.60 -3.32
C LEU A 157 26.09 -25.13 -3.49
N GLY A 158 25.34 -25.67 -4.46
CA GLY A 158 25.10 -27.10 -4.62
C GLY A 158 23.81 -27.56 -3.91
N ASN A 159 23.36 -28.77 -4.21
CA ASN A 159 22.18 -29.40 -3.62
C ASN A 159 20.88 -28.58 -3.71
N GLY A 160 20.74 -27.74 -4.75
CA GLY A 160 19.57 -26.90 -4.97
C GLY A 160 19.49 -25.63 -4.12
N TYR A 161 20.54 -25.31 -3.36
CA TYR A 161 20.65 -24.07 -2.59
C TYR A 161 21.48 -23.01 -3.31
N TYR A 162 21.16 -21.77 -3.02
CA TYR A 162 21.86 -20.58 -3.52
C TYR A 162 22.30 -19.71 -2.35
N ASN A 163 23.47 -19.10 -2.49
CA ASN A 163 23.90 -17.95 -1.72
C ASN A 163 23.43 -16.69 -2.46
N ILE A 164 22.54 -15.94 -1.82
CA ILE A 164 21.92 -14.76 -2.39
C ILE A 164 22.38 -13.53 -1.60
N THR A 165 22.92 -12.55 -2.31
CA THR A 165 23.27 -11.25 -1.74
C THR A 165 22.34 -10.19 -2.30
N VAL A 166 21.61 -9.53 -1.42
CA VAL A 166 20.86 -8.32 -1.75
C VAL A 166 21.57 -7.13 -1.14
N LYS A 167 21.86 -6.12 -1.97
CA LYS A 167 22.62 -4.94 -1.57
C LYS A 167 22.02 -3.68 -2.15
N ILE A 168 22.10 -2.59 -1.40
CA ILE A 168 21.94 -1.23 -1.91
C ILE A 168 23.26 -0.48 -1.79
N ARG A 169 23.47 0.48 -2.69
CA ARG A 169 24.52 1.50 -2.62
C ARG A 169 23.86 2.86 -2.78
N MET A 170 24.07 3.76 -1.83
CA MET A 170 23.53 5.11 -1.88
C MET A 170 24.13 5.86 -3.08
N ASN A 171 23.29 6.45 -3.93
CA ASN A 171 23.74 7.30 -5.04
C ASN A 171 23.98 8.74 -4.57
N ARG A 172 23.28 9.14 -3.49
CA ARG A 172 23.34 10.46 -2.87
C ARG A 172 23.05 10.34 -1.37
N ASP A 173 23.42 11.38 -0.62
CA ASP A 173 23.10 11.46 0.80
C ASP A 173 21.58 11.37 1.03
N GLY A 174 21.15 10.60 2.05
CA GLY A 174 19.74 10.59 2.42
C GLY A 174 19.36 9.59 3.50
N THR A 175 18.05 9.45 3.70
CA THR A 175 17.44 8.78 4.85
C THR A 175 16.50 7.65 4.39
N PRO A 176 17.03 6.51 3.90
CA PRO A 176 16.24 5.39 3.41
C PRO A 176 15.54 4.67 4.58
N GLY A 177 14.36 5.16 4.95
CA GLY A 177 13.63 4.78 6.16
C GLY A 177 12.94 5.96 6.87
N TRP A 178 12.97 7.18 6.32
CA TRP A 178 12.19 8.31 6.83
C TRP A 178 10.70 8.17 6.53
N THR A 179 9.94 7.53 7.43
CA THR A 179 8.58 7.05 7.13
C THR A 179 7.43 7.98 7.51
N ASN A 180 7.54 9.29 7.22
CA ASN A 180 6.36 10.17 7.27
C ASN A 180 5.45 9.95 6.05
N LYS A 181 4.28 10.61 6.01
CA LYS A 181 3.31 10.50 4.92
C LYS A 181 3.95 10.57 3.53
N TRP A 182 4.86 11.52 3.32
CA TRP A 182 5.52 11.79 2.03
C TRP A 182 6.96 11.29 1.95
N GLY A 183 7.34 10.47 2.91
CA GLY A 183 8.74 10.22 3.20
C GLY A 183 9.34 9.11 2.36
N ASN A 184 10.63 8.92 2.58
CA ASN A 184 11.30 7.71 2.17
C ASN A 184 10.69 6.48 2.87
N ARG A 185 11.08 5.31 2.42
CA ARG A 185 10.71 4.02 2.99
C ARG A 185 11.95 3.16 3.15
N HIS A 186 11.81 2.10 3.94
CA HIS A 186 12.85 1.09 4.05
C HIS A 186 13.12 0.51 2.66
N PRO A 187 14.38 0.32 2.26
CA PRO A 187 14.68 -0.37 1.02
C PRO A 187 14.00 -1.75 0.98
N VAL A 188 13.08 -1.92 0.04
CA VAL A 188 12.41 -3.18 -0.26
C VAL A 188 12.81 -3.59 -1.67
N ILE A 189 13.49 -4.74 -1.79
CA ILE A 189 14.05 -5.27 -3.03
C ILE A 189 13.24 -6.51 -3.42
N ILE A 190 12.42 -6.40 -4.47
CA ILE A 190 11.65 -7.51 -5.03
C ILE A 190 12.61 -8.48 -5.74
N LEU A 191 12.52 -9.76 -5.40
CA LEU A 191 13.34 -10.82 -5.97
C LEU A 191 12.76 -11.27 -7.32
N PRO A 192 13.62 -11.63 -8.30
CA PRO A 192 13.17 -12.08 -9.61
C PRO A 192 12.54 -13.49 -9.61
N PHE A 193 12.58 -14.18 -8.47
CA PHE A 193 11.98 -15.50 -8.27
C PHE A 193 11.58 -15.69 -6.82
N ARG A 194 10.72 -16.67 -6.55
CA ARG A 194 10.32 -17.02 -5.19
C ARG A 194 11.29 -18.02 -4.56
N ILE A 195 11.50 -17.87 -3.26
CA ILE A 195 12.44 -18.66 -2.46
C ILE A 195 11.78 -19.27 -1.22
N GLU A 196 12.42 -20.31 -0.68
CA GLU A 196 12.05 -20.97 0.57
C GLU A 196 13.31 -21.47 1.32
N ASN A 197 13.12 -22.01 2.53
CA ASN A 197 14.20 -22.49 3.41
C ASN A 197 15.30 -21.45 3.61
N ILE A 198 14.87 -20.26 4.02
CA ILE A 198 15.71 -19.06 4.12
C ILE A 198 16.56 -19.14 5.39
N THR A 199 17.85 -18.84 5.28
CA THR A 199 18.76 -18.67 6.42
C THR A 199 19.64 -17.46 6.16
N ILE A 200 19.48 -16.40 6.96
CA ILE A 200 20.36 -15.23 6.92
C ILE A 200 21.74 -15.64 7.42
N LEU A 201 22.78 -15.32 6.65
CA LEU A 201 24.18 -15.62 6.96
C LEU A 201 24.88 -14.38 7.52
N GLU A 202 24.65 -13.22 6.92
CA GLU A 202 25.33 -11.98 7.27
C GLU A 202 24.47 -10.76 6.87
N THR A 203 24.56 -9.67 7.63
CA THR A 203 24.00 -8.37 7.24
C THR A 203 24.72 -7.24 7.98
N ASN A 204 24.82 -6.08 7.34
CA ASN A 204 25.24 -4.83 7.99
C ASN A 204 24.06 -3.83 8.16
N ALA A 205 22.83 -4.27 7.93
CA ALA A 205 21.63 -3.52 8.28
C ALA A 205 21.32 -3.67 9.78
N TYR A 206 20.54 -2.76 10.37
CA TYR A 206 20.03 -2.96 11.74
C TYR A 206 19.17 -4.22 11.82
N LYS A 207 18.40 -4.47 10.75
CA LYS A 207 17.65 -5.71 10.54
C LYS A 207 17.47 -5.96 9.05
N ALA A 208 17.52 -7.23 8.65
CA ALA A 208 17.10 -7.66 7.33
C ALA A 208 15.94 -8.65 7.48
N VAL A 209 14.89 -8.46 6.69
CA VAL A 209 13.76 -9.39 6.58
C VAL A 209 13.74 -9.94 5.18
N VAL A 210 13.88 -11.26 5.05
CA VAL A 210 13.85 -11.95 3.76
C VAL A 210 12.52 -12.70 3.68
N LEU A 211 11.67 -12.24 2.77
CA LEU A 211 10.38 -12.85 2.43
C LEU A 211 10.56 -13.87 1.30
N ASP A 212 9.47 -14.49 0.88
CA ASP A 212 9.52 -15.44 -0.23
C ASP A 212 9.80 -14.79 -1.59
N ASN A 213 9.50 -13.50 -1.77
CA ASN A 213 9.67 -12.78 -3.04
C ASN A 213 10.29 -11.39 -2.89
N ALA A 214 10.75 -11.01 -1.71
CA ALA A 214 11.30 -9.68 -1.46
C ALA A 214 12.25 -9.67 -0.26
N VAL A 215 13.08 -8.64 -0.17
CA VAL A 215 13.97 -8.37 0.97
C VAL A 215 13.73 -6.95 1.45
N LEU A 216 13.47 -6.77 2.73
CA LEU A 216 13.47 -5.45 3.39
C LEU A 216 14.78 -5.27 4.17
N LEU A 217 15.44 -4.14 3.96
CA LEU A 217 16.63 -3.74 4.71
C LEU A 217 16.28 -2.55 5.62
N TYR A 218 16.26 -2.75 6.93
CA TYR A 218 16.13 -1.68 7.91
C TYR A 218 17.51 -1.10 8.21
N VAL A 219 17.84 0.01 7.57
CA VAL A 219 19.22 0.54 7.48
C VAL A 219 19.38 1.96 8.04
N TRP A 220 18.26 2.60 8.36
CA TRP A 220 18.21 3.97 8.86
C TRP A 220 16.95 4.13 9.72
N LYS A 221 17.04 4.88 10.82
CA LYS A 221 15.89 5.23 11.67
C LYS A 221 15.91 6.69 12.09
N LYS A 222 14.75 7.22 12.49
CA LYS A 222 14.62 8.61 12.93
C LYS A 222 15.62 8.93 14.05
N GLY A 223 16.48 9.92 13.81
CA GLY A 223 17.54 10.34 14.72
C GLY A 223 18.95 10.01 14.20
N ASP A 224 19.08 9.07 13.28
CA ASP A 224 20.37 8.76 12.65
C ASP A 224 20.79 9.89 11.69
N PRO A 225 22.11 10.14 11.51
CA PRO A 225 22.59 10.97 10.41
C PRO A 225 22.20 10.35 9.06
N PRO A 226 22.05 11.15 7.99
CA PRO A 226 21.84 10.62 6.64
C PRO A 226 22.97 9.67 6.24
N LEU A 227 22.62 8.57 5.58
CA LEU A 227 23.61 7.71 4.93
C LEU A 227 24.27 8.49 3.80
N LYS A 228 25.59 8.37 3.66
CA LYS A 228 26.37 9.10 2.66
C LYS A 228 26.35 8.43 1.30
N ALA A 229 26.49 9.23 0.24
CA ALA A 229 26.73 8.72 -1.10
C ALA A 229 27.88 7.71 -1.11
N GLY A 230 27.69 6.58 -1.79
CA GLY A 230 28.65 5.47 -1.85
C GLY A 230 28.53 4.46 -0.70
N GLU A 231 27.86 4.79 0.42
CA GLU A 231 27.63 3.80 1.48
C GLU A 231 26.80 2.62 0.99
N GLU A 232 27.16 1.43 1.47
CA GLU A 232 26.49 0.18 1.11
C GLU A 232 25.79 -0.45 2.31
N ARG A 233 24.64 -1.07 2.06
CA ARG A 233 23.92 -1.89 3.02
C ARG A 233 23.46 -3.17 2.36
N TYR A 234 23.58 -4.30 3.04
CA TYR A 234 23.36 -5.60 2.44
C TYR A 234 22.86 -6.65 3.42
N VAL A 235 22.32 -7.72 2.84
CA VAL A 235 22.10 -9.01 3.49
C VAL A 235 22.59 -10.13 2.57
N VAL A 236 23.24 -11.12 3.16
CA VAL A 236 23.62 -12.38 2.53
C VAL A 236 22.80 -13.48 3.18
N PHE A 237 22.15 -14.31 2.39
CA PHE A 237 21.34 -15.42 2.89
C PHE A 237 21.38 -16.63 1.96
N LYS A 238 21.20 -17.80 2.54
CA LYS A 238 21.01 -19.05 1.84
C LYS A 238 19.51 -19.31 1.66
N ALA A 239 19.10 -19.74 0.47
CA ALA A 239 17.73 -20.19 0.22
C ALA A 239 17.70 -21.18 -0.96
N CYS A 240 16.57 -21.86 -1.17
CA CYS A 240 16.30 -22.63 -2.39
C CYS A 240 15.09 -22.05 -3.14
N PRO A 241 14.98 -22.26 -4.48
CA PRO A 241 13.81 -21.81 -5.24
C PRO A 241 12.55 -22.50 -4.73
N MET A 242 11.48 -21.74 -4.58
CA MET A 242 10.20 -22.28 -4.12
C MET A 242 9.60 -23.21 -5.19
N ARG A 243 9.26 -24.44 -4.79
CA ARG A 243 8.54 -25.39 -5.67
C ARG A 243 7.02 -25.13 -5.60
N ARG A 244 6.36 -24.94 -6.75
CA ARG A 244 4.90 -24.79 -6.85
C ARG A 244 4.21 -26.10 -7.28
N PRO A 245 2.92 -26.29 -6.91
CA PRO A 245 2.06 -25.39 -6.12
C PRO A 245 2.12 -25.69 -4.61
N ARG A 246 2.23 -24.64 -3.77
CA ARG A 246 1.94 -24.77 -2.33
C ARG A 246 0.42 -24.75 -2.12
N ARG A 247 -0.10 -25.69 -1.35
CA ARG A 247 -1.51 -25.69 -0.92
C ARG A 247 -1.67 -24.57 0.11
N VAL A 248 -2.38 -23.50 -0.24
CA VAL A 248 -2.79 -22.48 0.74
C VAL A 248 -3.93 -23.08 1.53
N VAL A 249 -3.69 -23.37 2.81
CA VAL A 249 -4.75 -23.78 3.73
C VAL A 249 -5.35 -22.49 4.29
N PHE A 250 -6.50 -22.09 3.76
CA PHE A 250 -7.28 -21.03 4.37
C PHE A 250 -7.85 -21.58 5.68
N VAL A 251 -7.29 -21.15 6.80
CA VAL A 251 -7.93 -21.32 8.10
C VAL A 251 -8.88 -20.15 8.24
N GLU A 252 -10.15 -20.40 7.95
CA GLU A 252 -11.21 -19.44 8.23
C GLU A 252 -11.30 -19.29 9.75
N GLU A 253 -10.84 -18.15 10.30
CA GLU A 253 -11.14 -17.81 11.69
C GLU A 253 -12.65 -17.59 11.81
N LYS A 254 -13.38 -18.67 12.12
CA LYS A 254 -14.76 -18.55 12.60
C LYS A 254 -14.69 -17.86 13.96
N ARG A 255 -14.82 -16.54 13.99
CA ARG A 255 -15.08 -15.83 15.25
C ARG A 255 -16.34 -16.44 15.86
N PRO A 256 -16.26 -17.13 17.01
CA PRO A 256 -17.46 -17.66 17.63
C PRO A 256 -18.34 -16.47 18.00
N PHE A 257 -19.66 -16.59 17.80
CA PHE A 257 -20.62 -15.61 18.32
C PHE A 257 -20.44 -15.58 19.84
N THR A 258 -19.74 -14.56 20.34
CA THR A 258 -19.55 -14.37 21.78
C THR A 258 -20.89 -14.06 22.43
N ARG A 259 -21.03 -14.36 23.73
CA ARG A 259 -22.25 -14.02 24.50
C ARG A 259 -22.62 -12.54 24.36
N GLU A 260 -21.64 -11.66 24.19
CA GLU A 260 -21.82 -10.22 23.98
C GLU A 260 -22.55 -9.91 22.66
N ILE A 261 -22.15 -10.55 21.55
CA ILE A 261 -22.81 -10.36 20.24
C ILE A 261 -24.25 -10.89 20.27
N ILE A 262 -24.46 -12.05 20.92
CA ILE A 262 -25.81 -12.62 21.09
C ILE A 262 -26.68 -11.69 21.95
N THR A 263 -26.13 -11.14 23.03
CA THR A 263 -26.85 -10.21 23.91
C THR A 263 -27.21 -8.92 23.16
N ALA A 264 -26.29 -8.38 22.36
CA ALA A 264 -26.55 -7.19 21.55
C ALA A 264 -27.67 -7.44 20.51
N LEU A 265 -27.69 -8.61 19.87
CA LEU A 265 -28.75 -9.02 18.93
C LEU A 265 -30.11 -9.16 19.63
N ILE A 266 -30.16 -9.79 20.80
CA ILE A 266 -31.40 -9.94 21.57
C ILE A 266 -31.95 -8.56 21.99
N VAL A 267 -31.08 -7.67 22.46
CA VAL A 267 -31.47 -6.29 22.83
C VAL A 267 -31.99 -5.53 21.61
N ALA A 268 -31.33 -5.63 20.46
CA ALA A 268 -31.78 -4.97 19.23
C ALA A 268 -33.17 -5.45 18.78
N ILE A 269 -33.42 -6.77 18.86
CA ILE A 269 -34.73 -7.36 18.54
C ILE A 269 -35.81 -6.89 19.53
N ALA A 270 -35.51 -6.88 20.83
CA ALA A 270 -36.45 -6.44 21.86
C ALA A 270 -36.82 -4.95 21.72
N VAL A 271 -35.83 -4.10 21.42
CA VAL A 271 -36.04 -2.67 21.16
C VAL A 271 -36.87 -2.47 19.88
N GLY A 272 -36.58 -3.21 18.81
CA GLY A 272 -37.36 -3.18 17.57
C GLY A 272 -38.82 -3.56 17.79
N ALA A 273 -39.08 -4.62 18.56
CA ALA A 273 -40.43 -5.06 18.91
C ALA A 273 -41.18 -4.03 19.78
N LEU A 274 -40.50 -3.40 20.73
CA LEU A 274 -41.06 -2.31 21.55
C LEU A 274 -41.45 -1.08 20.72
N ILE A 275 -40.59 -0.68 19.78
CA ILE A 275 -40.86 0.43 18.86
C ILE A 275 -42.05 0.10 17.95
N ALA A 276 -42.13 -1.12 17.42
CA ALA A 276 -43.24 -1.58 16.60
C ALA A 276 -44.57 -1.59 17.39
N LYS A 277 -44.56 -2.12 18.62
CA LYS A 277 -45.73 -2.11 19.52
C LYS A 277 -46.19 -0.69 19.84
N LYS A 278 -45.26 0.23 20.12
CA LYS A 278 -45.57 1.64 20.43
C LYS A 278 -46.12 2.39 19.20
N LYS A 279 -45.68 2.06 17.99
CA LYS A 279 -46.27 2.56 16.73
C LYS A 279 -47.67 2.02 16.48
N TRP A 280 -47.95 0.77 16.87
CA TRP A 280 -49.25 0.13 16.69
C TRP A 280 -50.30 0.71 17.66
N VAL A 281 -49.93 0.90 18.93
CA VAL A 281 -50.81 1.52 19.96
C VAL A 281 -51.13 3.00 19.67
N ARG A 282 -50.26 3.72 18.96
CA ARG A 282 -50.52 5.12 18.54
C ARG A 282 -51.40 5.26 17.30
N ARG A 283 -51.75 4.15 16.63
CA ARG A 283 -52.54 4.13 15.38
C ARG A 283 -53.95 3.58 15.55
N GLY A 284 -54.33 3.14 16.75
CA GLY A 284 -55.71 2.83 17.14
C GLY A 284 -56.24 3.90 18.08
#